data_AF-A0A7Y8I664-F1
#
_entry.id   AF-A0A7Y8I664-F1
#
_cell.length_a   1.000
_cell.length_b   1.000
_cell.length_c   1.000
_cell.angle_alpha   90.00
_cell.angle_beta   90.00
_cell.angle_gamma   90.00
#
_symmetry.space_group_name_H-M   'P 1'
#
loop_
_entity.id
_entity.type
_entity.pdbx_description
1 polymer ?
#
loop_
_entity_poly.entity_id
_entity_poly.type
_entity_poly.pdbx_seq_one_letter_code
_entity_poly.pdbx_strand_id
1 'polypeptide(L)'
;MKVLFLLFILISSLYAQTLELPLRNSNAPSGSVFVNDIRNMPRDLSEEAIYTQVLNGNIPNFMRQLIPIQVTANIGGINQSAVYFVIPEYLAVGSDSDYFLTPMSPILAQRICNVVKCILPTKKMVDQIYAAALCKLRPQPIPPSAEMITVPVFAQHNDSVKSLRFPVLPQYPFGTLVGGTKKDVIISNNIYQNLKTNVPKPVVIYGWHQLNGVPIQPVYNGHEETYADYSHGVRLVLDSIIVNGVPKTAVQLLADPVLCQLISDEGTILKPYYTVAGNVTPTPKSFGVIWDSPTSLKILTPTLMSGTLSYKAFWGTDGLLFHDSTDEFIDEIIVSGLQTDSVFFFKLRAQSSNGYSLFSEVLAATPSSSAPQVLIVNGFDRGSSGNTYNFIRQHGKAFFQNGYSFCSVTNEAILDGLVSLSNYSIADYILGDESTAN
;
A
#
# COMPACT_ATOMS: atom_id res chain seq x y z
N MET A 1 -21.13 26.21 -56.30
CA MET A 1 -21.60 25.85 -54.95
C MET A 1 -20.53 24.97 -54.31
N LYS A 2 -19.63 25.53 -53.49
CA LYS A 2 -18.59 24.78 -52.76
C LYS A 2 -19.07 24.62 -51.33
N VAL A 3 -19.46 23.40 -50.96
CA VAL A 3 -19.87 23.08 -49.59
C VAL A 3 -18.61 22.82 -48.78
N LEU A 4 -18.37 23.69 -47.80
CA LEU A 4 -17.26 23.59 -46.84
C LEU A 4 -17.74 22.70 -45.69
N PHE A 5 -17.16 21.49 -45.57
CA PHE A 5 -17.37 20.65 -44.39
C PHE A 5 -16.48 21.19 -43.25
N LEU A 6 -17.09 21.86 -42.28
CA LEU A 6 -16.43 22.16 -41.01
C LEU A 6 -16.51 20.91 -40.13
N LEU A 7 -15.36 20.28 -39.92
CA LEU A 7 -15.21 19.19 -38.95
C LEU A 7 -15.14 19.82 -37.54
N PHE A 8 -16.23 19.74 -36.78
CA PHE A 8 -16.21 20.11 -35.37
C PHE A 8 -15.49 19.02 -34.57
N ILE A 9 -14.23 19.27 -34.21
CA ILE A 9 -13.52 18.46 -33.21
C ILE A 9 -14.02 18.91 -31.84
N LEU A 10 -14.93 18.14 -31.25
CA LEU A 10 -15.27 18.24 -29.84
C LEU A 10 -14.05 17.82 -29.03
N ILE A 11 -13.25 18.80 -28.58
CA ILE A 11 -12.20 18.58 -27.58
C ILE A 11 -12.91 18.45 -26.24
N SER A 12 -13.32 17.24 -25.88
CA SER A 12 -13.69 16.92 -24.51
C SER A 12 -12.44 17.10 -23.65
N SER A 13 -12.43 18.11 -22.78
CA SER A 13 -11.38 18.30 -21.78
C SER A 13 -11.36 17.07 -20.86
N LEU A 14 -10.42 16.16 -21.09
CA LEU A 14 -10.14 15.09 -20.13
C LEU A 14 -9.59 15.77 -18.87
N TYR A 15 -10.36 15.76 -17.79
CA TYR A 15 -9.86 16.20 -16.49
C TYR A 15 -8.62 15.37 -16.14
N ALA A 16 -7.57 16.04 -15.69
CA ALA A 16 -6.36 15.38 -15.20
C ALA A 16 -6.76 14.42 -14.07
N GLN A 17 -6.50 13.12 -14.28
CA GLN A 17 -6.78 12.11 -13.28
C GLN A 17 -5.63 12.05 -12.30
N THR A 18 -5.94 11.99 -11.00
CA THR A 18 -4.93 11.93 -9.95
C THR A 18 -5.03 10.63 -9.15
N LEU A 19 -3.88 10.13 -8.68
CA LEU A 19 -3.84 8.95 -7.84
C LEU A 19 -4.31 9.33 -6.43
N GLU A 20 -5.37 8.69 -5.94
CA GLU A 20 -5.95 8.94 -4.62
C GLU A 20 -5.05 8.37 -3.51
N LEU A 21 -4.13 9.20 -3.03
CA LEU A 21 -3.29 8.93 -1.86
C LEU A 21 -3.15 10.19 -1.00
N PRO A 22 -2.96 10.08 0.32
CA PRO A 22 -2.63 11.21 1.18
C PRO A 22 -1.44 11.99 0.64
N LEU A 23 -1.32 13.27 0.97
CA LEU A 23 -0.13 14.05 0.63
C LEU A 23 1.09 13.46 1.34
N ARG A 24 2.25 13.51 0.66
CA ARG A 24 3.51 13.08 1.25
C ARG A 24 3.83 13.91 2.49
N ASN A 25 4.01 13.26 3.63
CA ASN A 25 4.48 13.93 4.85
C ASN A 25 5.89 14.52 4.63
N SER A 26 6.14 15.74 5.13
CA SER A 26 7.45 16.40 5.00
C SER A 26 8.59 15.60 5.63
N ASN A 27 8.30 14.84 6.69
CA ASN A 27 9.25 14.02 7.42
C ASN A 27 9.31 12.57 6.91
N ALA A 28 8.58 12.23 5.84
CA ALA A 28 8.65 10.90 5.26
C ALA A 28 10.08 10.61 4.73
N PRO A 29 10.58 9.36 4.83
CA PRO A 29 11.91 9.01 4.38
C PRO A 29 12.06 9.22 2.87
N SER A 30 13.28 9.58 2.44
CA SER A 30 13.63 9.53 1.01
C SER A 30 13.80 8.07 0.56
N GLY A 31 13.90 7.85 -0.76
CA GLY A 31 14.09 6.51 -1.32
C GLY A 31 15.35 5.84 -0.76
N SER A 32 16.47 6.56 -0.68
CA SER A 32 17.73 6.01 -0.17
C SER A 32 17.70 5.72 1.33
N VAL A 33 17.02 6.55 2.13
CA VAL A 33 16.79 6.28 3.57
C VAL A 33 15.93 5.03 3.73
N PHE A 34 14.82 4.96 3.01
CA PHE A 34 13.90 3.83 3.08
C PHE A 34 14.58 2.50 2.68
N VAL A 35 15.39 2.50 1.61
CA VAL A 35 16.19 1.33 1.21
C VAL A 35 17.09 0.83 2.34
N ASN A 36 17.72 1.73 3.10
CA ASN A 36 18.54 1.35 4.23
C ASN A 36 17.72 0.74 5.37
N ASP A 37 16.53 1.29 5.63
CA ASP A 37 15.61 0.79 6.66
C ASP A 37 15.19 -0.67 6.38
N ILE A 38 14.87 -0.99 5.12
CA ILE A 38 14.38 -2.33 4.73
C ILE A 38 15.48 -3.28 4.25
N ARG A 39 16.75 -2.84 4.18
CA ARG A 39 17.86 -3.54 3.51
C ARG A 39 18.01 -5.01 3.90
N ASN A 40 17.89 -5.30 5.19
CA ASN A 40 18.11 -6.64 5.77
C ASN A 40 16.82 -7.28 6.27
N MET A 41 15.65 -6.69 5.95
CA MET A 41 14.37 -7.24 6.37
C MET A 41 14.03 -8.51 5.57
N PRO A 42 13.42 -9.51 6.22
CA PRO A 42 12.66 -10.55 5.52
C PRO A 42 11.64 -9.94 4.55
N ARG A 43 11.36 -10.67 3.46
CA ARG A 43 10.49 -10.20 2.36
C ARG A 43 9.15 -9.68 2.87
N ASP A 44 8.46 -10.45 3.70
CA ASP A 44 7.16 -10.09 4.29
C ASP A 44 7.22 -8.76 5.06
N LEU A 45 8.24 -8.55 5.89
CA LEU A 45 8.40 -7.28 6.62
C LEU A 45 8.75 -6.11 5.69
N SER A 46 9.59 -6.33 4.68
CA SER A 46 9.92 -5.30 3.69
C SER A 46 8.70 -4.90 2.84
N GLU A 47 7.83 -5.86 2.49
CA GLU A 47 6.60 -5.61 1.75
C GLU A 47 5.57 -4.84 2.58
N GLU A 48 5.42 -5.14 3.88
CA GLU A 48 4.59 -4.32 4.77
C GLU A 48 5.13 -2.90 4.94
N ALA A 49 6.45 -2.73 4.97
CA ALA A 49 7.08 -1.41 5.01
C ALA A 49 6.79 -0.63 3.72
N ILE A 50 6.87 -1.26 2.54
CA ILE A 50 6.50 -0.65 1.25
C ILE A 50 5.02 -0.25 1.27
N TYR A 51 4.13 -1.16 1.67
CA TYR A 51 2.69 -0.91 1.78
C TYR A 51 2.40 0.33 2.64
N THR A 52 3.01 0.38 3.83
CA THR A 52 2.85 1.49 4.78
C THR A 52 3.32 2.82 4.18
N GLN A 53 4.48 2.85 3.52
CA GLN A 53 4.98 4.08 2.89
C GLN A 53 4.06 4.56 1.77
N VAL A 54 3.61 3.67 0.89
CA VAL A 54 2.72 4.01 -0.23
C VAL A 54 1.39 4.56 0.30
N LEU A 55 0.75 3.88 1.26
CA LEU A 55 -0.55 4.30 1.79
C LEU A 55 -0.48 5.60 2.62
N ASN A 56 0.66 5.88 3.26
CA ASN A 56 0.91 7.18 3.89
C ASN A 56 1.28 8.28 2.90
N GLY A 57 1.23 7.99 1.59
CA GLY A 57 1.49 8.96 0.54
C GLY A 57 2.97 9.25 0.27
N ASN A 58 3.90 8.45 0.79
CA ASN A 58 5.34 8.62 0.53
C ASN A 58 5.74 8.09 -0.85
N ILE A 59 5.17 8.68 -1.89
CA ILE A 59 5.53 8.49 -3.29
C ILE A 59 5.96 9.84 -3.89
N PRO A 60 6.75 9.84 -4.98
CA PRO A 60 7.05 11.06 -5.71
C PRO A 60 5.78 11.79 -6.16
N ASN A 61 5.78 13.12 -6.08
CA ASN A 61 4.64 13.94 -6.44
C ASN A 61 4.31 13.85 -7.93
N PHE A 62 5.34 13.71 -8.78
CA PHE A 62 5.13 13.57 -10.22
C PHE A 62 4.33 12.31 -10.59
N MET A 63 4.34 11.27 -9.74
CA MET A 63 3.59 10.03 -9.99
C MET A 63 2.08 10.19 -9.78
N ARG A 64 1.65 11.25 -9.10
CA ARG A 64 0.24 11.47 -8.75
C ARG A 64 -0.59 11.91 -9.94
N GLN A 65 0.02 12.52 -10.96
CA GLN A 65 -0.68 12.93 -12.19
C GLN A 65 -0.66 11.76 -13.17
N LEU A 66 -1.81 11.15 -13.42
CA LEU A 66 -1.88 10.02 -14.35
C LEU A 66 -1.92 10.48 -15.80
N ILE A 67 -1.33 9.66 -16.64
CA ILE A 67 -1.20 9.90 -18.07
C ILE A 67 -2.30 9.15 -18.82
N PRO A 68 -3.09 9.84 -19.66
CA PRO A 68 -4.08 9.18 -20.50
C PRO A 68 -3.40 8.41 -21.63
N ILE A 69 -3.80 7.14 -21.81
CA ILE A 69 -3.46 6.31 -22.95
C ILE A 69 -4.71 6.12 -23.79
N GLN A 70 -4.70 6.68 -25.00
CA GLN A 70 -5.81 6.56 -25.96
C GLN A 70 -5.56 5.37 -26.88
N VAL A 71 -6.54 4.49 -26.98
CA VAL A 71 -6.47 3.27 -27.80
C VAL A 71 -7.70 3.16 -28.67
N THR A 72 -7.50 2.64 -29.89
CA THR A 72 -8.57 2.40 -30.85
C THR A 72 -8.39 1.04 -31.50
N ALA A 73 -9.49 0.36 -31.81
CA ALA A 73 -9.48 -0.87 -32.59
C ALA A 73 -10.72 -0.94 -33.49
N ASN A 74 -10.56 -1.49 -34.69
CA ASN A 74 -11.71 -1.88 -35.51
C ASN A 74 -12.18 -3.26 -35.06
N ILE A 75 -13.38 -3.33 -34.46
CA ILE A 75 -13.95 -4.56 -33.91
C ILE A 75 -15.30 -4.79 -34.60
N GLY A 76 -15.38 -5.86 -35.40
CA GLY A 76 -16.59 -6.18 -36.16
C GLY A 76 -16.99 -5.10 -37.18
N GLY A 77 -16.01 -4.39 -37.77
CA GLY A 77 -16.25 -3.31 -38.72
C GLY A 77 -16.51 -1.94 -38.08
N ILE A 78 -16.64 -1.87 -36.74
CA ILE A 78 -16.90 -0.64 -36.00
C ILE A 78 -15.60 -0.18 -35.33
N ASN A 79 -15.23 1.09 -35.50
CA ASN A 79 -14.12 1.67 -34.76
C ASN A 79 -14.54 1.94 -33.31
N GLN A 80 -13.93 1.21 -32.39
CA GLN A 80 -14.12 1.33 -30.96
C GLN A 80 -12.92 2.10 -30.36
N SER A 81 -13.14 2.82 -29.27
CA SER A 81 -12.09 3.56 -28.57
C SER A 81 -12.17 3.39 -27.06
N ALA A 82 -11.01 3.48 -26.40
CA ALA A 82 -10.93 3.63 -24.95
C ALA A 82 -9.80 4.59 -24.55
N VAL A 83 -9.96 5.19 -23.36
CA VAL A 83 -8.93 6.00 -22.69
C VAL A 83 -8.78 5.49 -21.26
N TYR A 84 -7.63 4.93 -20.93
CA TYR A 84 -7.26 4.57 -19.56
C TYR A 84 -6.13 5.46 -19.05
N PHE A 85 -5.95 5.52 -17.73
CA PHE A 85 -5.01 6.43 -17.09
C PHE A 85 -3.98 5.64 -16.29
N VAL A 86 -2.70 5.97 -16.45
CA VAL A 86 -1.60 5.19 -15.87
C VAL A 86 -0.60 6.10 -15.17
N ILE A 87 0.03 5.61 -14.09
CA ILE A 87 1.17 6.33 -13.48
C ILE A 87 2.33 6.47 -14.48
N PRO A 88 3.09 7.58 -14.42
CA PRO A 88 4.11 7.91 -15.43
C PRO A 88 5.29 6.93 -15.46
N GLU A 89 5.65 6.34 -14.32
CA GLU A 89 6.73 5.37 -14.17
C GLU A 89 6.27 4.21 -13.28
N TYR A 90 7.14 3.23 -13.01
CA TYR A 90 6.83 2.18 -12.04
C TYR A 90 6.73 2.75 -10.62
N LEU A 91 5.83 2.20 -9.81
CA LEU A 91 5.58 2.64 -8.44
C LEU A 91 6.87 2.72 -7.64
N ALA A 92 7.04 3.83 -6.91
CA ALA A 92 8.23 4.12 -6.12
C ALA A 92 7.87 4.73 -4.77
N VAL A 93 8.79 4.56 -3.81
CA VAL A 93 8.75 5.21 -2.50
C VAL A 93 9.82 6.29 -2.42
N GLY A 94 9.48 7.46 -1.87
CA GLY A 94 10.42 8.56 -1.64
C GLY A 94 9.94 9.90 -2.21
N SER A 95 10.89 10.80 -2.49
CA SER A 95 10.62 12.14 -3.04
C SER A 95 10.97 12.21 -4.53
N ASP A 96 10.60 13.32 -5.19
CA ASP A 96 10.95 13.55 -6.60
C ASP A 96 12.47 13.51 -6.86
N SER A 97 13.27 13.96 -5.89
CA SER A 97 14.74 14.02 -6.01
C SER A 97 15.44 12.73 -5.59
N ASP A 98 14.82 11.91 -4.74
CA ASP A 98 15.37 10.65 -4.26
C ASP A 98 14.25 9.64 -3.97
N TYR A 99 14.02 8.76 -4.94
CA TYR A 99 13.05 7.69 -4.88
C TYR A 99 13.66 6.31 -5.16
N PHE A 100 12.97 5.28 -4.69
CA PHE A 100 13.31 3.88 -4.90
C PHE A 100 12.16 3.23 -5.66
N LEU A 101 12.42 2.77 -6.90
CA LEU A 101 11.49 1.90 -7.61
C LEU A 101 11.34 0.61 -6.80
N THR A 102 10.12 0.24 -6.43
CA THR A 102 9.85 -0.86 -5.49
C THR A 102 9.39 -2.12 -6.22
N PRO A 103 10.29 -3.06 -6.60
CA PRO A 103 9.90 -4.43 -6.84
C PRO A 103 9.11 -5.00 -5.67
N MET A 104 8.04 -5.73 -5.97
CA MET A 104 7.17 -6.37 -4.99
C MET A 104 6.43 -7.55 -5.60
N SER A 105 5.88 -8.40 -4.75
CA SER A 105 4.99 -9.50 -5.12
C SER A 105 3.69 -8.97 -5.75
N PRO A 106 3.02 -9.77 -6.60
CA PRO A 106 1.68 -9.44 -7.07
C PRO A 106 0.66 -9.31 -5.94
N ILE A 107 0.87 -9.98 -4.79
CA ILE A 107 -0.02 -9.90 -3.63
C ILE A 107 0.01 -8.49 -3.04
N LEU A 108 1.20 -7.94 -2.77
CA LEU A 108 1.33 -6.56 -2.31
C LEU A 108 0.82 -5.58 -3.36
N ALA A 109 1.18 -5.77 -4.63
CA ALA A 109 0.71 -4.90 -5.71
C ALA A 109 -0.82 -4.86 -5.79
N GLN A 110 -1.49 -6.00 -5.65
CA GLN A 110 -2.95 -6.09 -5.62
C GLN A 110 -3.55 -5.38 -4.41
N ARG A 111 -2.96 -5.51 -3.21
CA ARG A 111 -3.41 -4.78 -2.01
C ARG A 111 -3.38 -3.27 -2.23
N ILE A 112 -2.30 -2.76 -2.83
CA ILE A 112 -2.17 -1.34 -3.18
C ILE A 112 -3.26 -0.94 -4.18
N CYS A 113 -3.39 -1.68 -5.29
CA CYS A 113 -4.42 -1.47 -6.31
C CYS A 113 -5.83 -1.36 -5.72
N ASN A 114 -6.19 -2.25 -4.79
CA ASN A 114 -7.50 -2.25 -4.13
C ASN A 114 -7.78 -0.95 -3.37
N VAL A 115 -6.77 -0.38 -2.69
CA VAL A 115 -6.91 0.85 -1.91
C VAL A 115 -6.99 2.09 -2.81
N VAL A 116 -6.13 2.16 -3.82
CA VAL A 116 -6.02 3.33 -4.71
C VAL A 116 -6.92 3.25 -5.95
N LYS A 117 -7.84 2.28 -5.99
CA LYS A 117 -8.81 2.04 -7.07
C LYS A 117 -8.14 1.87 -8.44
N CYS A 118 -7.05 1.10 -8.46
CA CYS A 118 -6.30 0.75 -9.66
C CYS A 118 -6.40 -0.75 -9.97
N ILE A 119 -5.96 -1.11 -11.17
CA ILE A 119 -5.64 -2.46 -11.61
C ILE A 119 -4.17 -2.53 -12.07
N LEU A 120 -3.63 -3.75 -12.15
CA LEU A 120 -2.39 -4.02 -12.88
C LEU A 120 -2.69 -4.09 -14.39
N PRO A 121 -1.74 -3.72 -15.27
CA PRO A 121 -1.97 -3.70 -16.71
C PRO A 121 -2.09 -5.13 -17.25
N THR A 122 -2.80 -5.31 -18.35
CA THR A 122 -2.67 -6.54 -19.17
C THR A 122 -1.41 -6.49 -20.03
N LYS A 123 -1.03 -7.61 -20.65
CA LYS A 123 0.01 -7.64 -21.70
C LYS A 123 -0.19 -6.53 -22.75
N LYS A 124 -1.42 -6.39 -23.28
CA LYS A 124 -1.73 -5.42 -24.32
C LYS A 124 -1.58 -3.98 -23.83
N MET A 125 -2.01 -3.70 -22.61
CA MET A 125 -1.80 -2.39 -21.99
C MET A 125 -0.31 -2.07 -21.85
N VAL A 126 0.52 -3.05 -21.45
CA VAL A 126 1.99 -2.83 -21.36
C VAL A 126 2.56 -2.44 -22.72
N ASP A 127 2.17 -3.12 -23.80
CA ASP A 127 2.61 -2.79 -25.17
C ASP A 127 2.13 -1.38 -25.60
N GLN A 128 0.88 -1.04 -25.32
CA GLN A 128 0.28 0.27 -25.60
C GLN A 128 0.96 1.40 -24.82
N ILE A 129 1.26 1.16 -23.53
CA ILE A 129 1.98 2.10 -22.67
C ILE A 129 3.40 2.33 -23.20
N TYR A 130 4.10 1.26 -23.57
CA TYR A 130 5.44 1.37 -24.14
C TYR A 130 5.43 2.15 -25.46
N ALA A 131 4.48 1.86 -26.35
CA ALA A 131 4.32 2.58 -27.61
C ALA A 131 4.10 4.08 -27.37
N ALA A 132 3.21 4.43 -26.44
CA ALA A 132 2.88 5.81 -26.07
C ALA A 132 3.99 6.53 -25.28
N ALA A 133 4.91 5.80 -24.64
CA ALA A 133 5.96 6.39 -23.82
C ALA A 133 6.88 7.30 -24.65
N LEU A 134 6.96 8.57 -24.27
CA LEU A 134 7.87 9.54 -24.90
C LEU A 134 9.33 9.26 -24.50
N CYS A 135 9.55 8.79 -23.27
CA CYS A 135 10.87 8.38 -22.80
C CYS A 135 10.96 6.85 -22.80
N LYS A 136 11.72 6.30 -23.74
CA LYS A 136 12.01 4.86 -23.81
C LYS A 136 13.44 4.64 -23.33
N LEU A 137 13.61 3.84 -22.28
CA LEU A 137 14.91 3.52 -21.70
C LEU A 137 15.21 2.04 -21.93
N ARG A 138 16.47 1.73 -22.23
CA ARG A 138 16.90 0.34 -22.46
C ARG A 138 16.88 -0.46 -21.15
N PRO A 139 16.53 -1.76 -21.19
CA PRO A 139 16.69 -2.69 -20.07
C PRO A 139 18.12 -2.70 -19.47
N GLN A 140 18.23 -2.95 -18.17
CA GLN A 140 19.50 -3.11 -17.44
C GLN A 140 19.52 -4.46 -16.68
N PRO A 141 19.70 -5.59 -17.38
CA PRO A 141 19.67 -6.90 -16.75
C PRO A 141 20.87 -7.10 -15.82
N ILE A 142 20.60 -7.69 -14.65
CA ILE A 142 21.59 -8.21 -13.70
C ILE A 142 21.61 -9.75 -13.87
N PRO A 143 22.79 -10.39 -14.00
CA PRO A 143 22.87 -11.84 -14.11
C PRO A 143 22.10 -12.56 -12.98
N PRO A 144 21.41 -13.68 -13.26
CA PRO A 144 20.65 -14.40 -12.24
C PRO A 144 21.53 -14.88 -11.08
N SER A 145 21.03 -14.70 -9.85
CA SER A 145 21.66 -15.18 -8.63
C SER A 145 20.62 -15.34 -7.52
N ALA A 146 20.97 -15.96 -6.39
CA ALA A 146 20.05 -16.09 -5.25
C ALA A 146 19.70 -14.73 -4.61
N GLU A 147 20.60 -13.76 -4.74
CA GLU A 147 20.46 -12.41 -4.19
C GLU A 147 19.47 -11.54 -4.99
N MET A 148 19.06 -11.98 -6.19
CA MET A 148 18.23 -11.18 -7.09
C MET A 148 16.84 -10.81 -6.54
N ILE A 149 16.41 -11.49 -5.47
CA ILE A 149 15.16 -11.28 -4.73
C ILE A 149 15.34 -10.41 -3.47
N THR A 150 16.51 -9.81 -3.27
CA THR A 150 16.85 -9.04 -2.07
C THR A 150 16.83 -7.53 -2.32
N VAL A 151 16.50 -6.75 -1.28
CA VAL A 151 16.51 -5.28 -1.34
C VAL A 151 17.85 -4.70 -1.85
N PRO A 152 19.03 -5.19 -1.45
CA PRO A 152 20.29 -4.72 -2.02
C PRO A 152 20.36 -4.81 -3.55
N VAL A 153 19.89 -5.89 -4.17
CA VAL A 153 19.88 -6.01 -5.64
C VAL A 153 18.76 -5.17 -6.26
N PHE A 154 17.64 -4.98 -5.57
CA PHE A 154 16.60 -4.03 -6.01
C PHE A 154 17.16 -2.61 -6.08
N ALA A 155 17.92 -2.19 -5.05
CA ALA A 155 18.58 -0.89 -4.99
C ALA A 155 19.66 -0.74 -6.07
N GLN A 156 20.49 -1.76 -6.28
CA GLN A 156 21.46 -1.77 -7.38
C GLN A 156 20.81 -1.57 -8.75
N HIS A 157 19.69 -2.24 -9.02
CA HIS A 157 18.96 -2.05 -10.27
C HIS A 157 18.31 -0.67 -10.35
N ASN A 158 17.77 -0.15 -9.23
CA ASN A 158 17.23 1.20 -9.15
C ASN A 158 18.29 2.25 -9.53
N ASP A 159 19.51 2.13 -9.03
CA ASP A 159 20.61 3.04 -9.36
C ASP A 159 21.02 2.93 -10.84
N SER A 160 21.01 1.72 -11.38
CA SER A 160 21.24 1.49 -12.82
C SER A 160 20.18 2.19 -13.67
N VAL A 161 18.89 2.10 -13.30
CA VAL A 161 17.80 2.83 -13.99
C VAL A 161 17.96 4.35 -13.82
N LYS A 162 18.29 4.84 -12.62
CA LYS A 162 18.53 6.27 -12.36
C LYS A 162 19.64 6.83 -13.25
N SER A 163 20.74 6.08 -13.43
CA SER A 163 21.86 6.47 -14.31
C SER A 163 21.46 6.65 -15.78
N LEU A 164 20.38 6.01 -16.23
CA LEU A 164 19.79 6.23 -17.56
C LEU A 164 18.74 7.36 -17.54
N ARG A 165 17.91 7.42 -16.50
CA ARG A 165 16.77 8.34 -16.41
C ARG A 165 17.18 9.79 -16.16
N PHE A 166 18.13 10.02 -15.26
CA PHE A 166 18.50 11.37 -14.80
C PHE A 166 19.15 12.22 -15.89
N PRO A 167 20.08 11.70 -16.71
CA PRO A 167 20.68 12.48 -17.79
C PRO A 167 19.68 12.99 -18.84
N VAL A 168 18.52 12.33 -18.98
CA VAL A 168 17.51 12.71 -19.98
C VAL A 168 16.35 13.53 -19.40
N LEU A 169 16.39 13.89 -18.12
CA LEU A 169 15.36 14.75 -17.49
C LEU A 169 15.17 16.11 -18.17
N PRO A 170 16.22 16.79 -18.70
CA PRO A 170 16.01 18.05 -19.43
C PRO A 170 15.14 17.91 -20.68
N GLN A 171 15.17 16.74 -21.34
CA GLN A 171 14.35 16.45 -22.52
C GLN A 171 13.00 15.83 -22.15
N TYR A 172 13.00 14.97 -21.13
CA TYR A 172 11.84 14.22 -20.66
C TYR A 172 11.68 14.44 -19.15
N PRO A 173 11.09 15.55 -18.70
CA PRO A 173 10.99 15.89 -17.28
C PRO A 173 10.19 14.85 -16.48
N PHE A 174 10.26 14.92 -15.15
CA PHE A 174 9.42 14.10 -14.28
C PHE A 174 7.93 14.25 -14.63
N GLY A 175 7.20 13.14 -14.56
CA GLY A 175 5.81 13.08 -15.06
C GLY A 175 5.70 12.77 -16.56
N THR A 176 6.82 12.66 -17.30
CA THR A 176 6.81 12.05 -18.64
C THR A 176 6.59 10.55 -18.54
N LEU A 177 5.79 9.96 -19.45
CA LEU A 177 5.59 8.51 -19.51
C LEU A 177 6.90 7.79 -19.88
N VAL A 178 7.36 6.89 -19.00
CA VAL A 178 8.57 6.08 -19.19
C VAL A 178 8.26 4.60 -19.37
N GLY A 179 8.91 3.98 -20.35
CA GLY A 179 8.83 2.54 -20.63
C GLY A 179 10.19 1.86 -20.81
N GLY A 180 10.22 0.55 -20.60
CA GLY A 180 11.35 -0.34 -20.94
C GLY A 180 12.29 -0.73 -19.79
N THR A 181 12.12 -0.19 -18.58
CA THR A 181 13.08 -0.41 -17.48
C THR A 181 12.79 -1.62 -16.60
N LYS A 182 11.57 -2.18 -16.63
CA LYS A 182 11.17 -3.34 -15.81
C LYS A 182 10.33 -4.34 -16.61
N LYS A 183 10.15 -5.53 -16.04
CA LYS A 183 9.09 -6.47 -16.38
C LYS A 183 7.85 -6.06 -15.61
N ASP A 184 6.76 -5.77 -16.29
CA ASP A 184 5.48 -5.46 -15.67
C ASP A 184 4.90 -6.73 -15.05
N VAL A 185 4.41 -6.64 -13.81
CA VAL A 185 3.48 -7.61 -13.23
C VAL A 185 2.11 -7.34 -13.85
N ILE A 186 1.53 -8.33 -14.52
CA ILE A 186 0.33 -8.12 -15.35
C ILE A 186 -0.89 -8.89 -14.86
N ILE A 187 -2.07 -8.42 -15.25
CA ILE A 187 -3.31 -9.20 -15.25
C ILE A 187 -3.36 -10.10 -16.50
N SER A 188 -3.70 -11.37 -16.30
CA SER A 188 -3.77 -12.40 -17.35
C SER A 188 -4.67 -13.56 -16.90
N ASN A 189 -5.27 -14.29 -17.85
CA ASN A 189 -5.94 -15.55 -17.55
C ASN A 189 -4.97 -16.61 -16.99
N ASN A 190 -3.67 -16.49 -17.29
CA ASN A 190 -2.62 -17.36 -16.79
C ASN A 190 -2.37 -17.29 -15.28
N ILE A 191 -3.04 -16.36 -14.56
CA ILE A 191 -3.09 -16.34 -13.09
C ILE A 191 -3.86 -17.56 -12.55
N TYR A 192 -4.90 -18.00 -13.26
CA TYR A 192 -5.81 -19.06 -12.82
C TYR A 192 -5.89 -20.25 -13.78
N GLN A 193 -5.20 -20.17 -14.92
CA GLN A 193 -5.23 -21.14 -16.01
C GLN A 193 -3.81 -21.42 -16.50
N ASN A 194 -3.62 -22.51 -17.24
CA ASN A 194 -2.31 -22.92 -17.78
C ASN A 194 -1.20 -22.97 -16.71
N LEU A 195 -1.57 -23.45 -15.52
CA LEU A 195 -0.71 -23.47 -14.35
C LEU A 195 0.40 -24.51 -14.51
N LYS A 196 1.61 -24.18 -14.07
CA LYS A 196 2.72 -25.15 -14.01
C LYS A 196 2.51 -26.07 -12.81
N THR A 197 2.91 -27.34 -12.92
CA THR A 197 2.69 -28.38 -11.90
C THR A 197 3.08 -27.95 -10.48
N ASN A 198 4.18 -27.21 -10.33
CA ASN A 198 4.71 -26.77 -9.03
C ASN A 198 4.45 -25.29 -8.73
N VAL A 199 3.58 -24.64 -9.51
CA VAL A 199 3.25 -23.20 -9.37
C VAL A 199 1.72 -23.02 -9.48
N PRO A 200 0.96 -23.44 -8.46
CA PRO A 200 -0.50 -23.41 -8.51
C PRO A 200 -1.08 -21.99 -8.40
N LYS A 201 -0.27 -21.02 -7.97
CA LYS A 201 -0.63 -19.61 -7.86
C LYS A 201 0.56 -18.77 -8.36
N PRO A 202 0.60 -18.42 -9.65
CA PRO A 202 1.75 -17.77 -10.22
C PRO A 202 1.67 -16.25 -10.14
N VAL A 203 2.83 -15.59 -10.09
CA VAL A 203 2.96 -14.23 -10.64
C VAL A 203 3.05 -14.33 -12.16
N VAL A 204 2.33 -13.46 -12.89
CA VAL A 204 2.44 -13.33 -14.33
C VAL A 204 3.20 -12.06 -14.67
N ILE A 205 4.33 -12.20 -15.36
CA ILE A 205 5.20 -11.09 -15.76
C ILE A 205 5.36 -11.01 -17.27
N TYR A 206 5.53 -9.79 -17.78
CA TYR A 206 5.70 -9.51 -19.20
C TYR A 206 6.49 -8.20 -19.44
N GLY A 207 7.11 -8.07 -20.61
CA GLY A 207 7.62 -6.79 -21.10
C GLY A 207 9.13 -6.67 -21.01
N TRP A 208 9.62 -5.63 -20.33
CA TRP A 208 11.04 -5.24 -20.34
C TRP A 208 11.52 -4.97 -21.78
N HIS A 209 10.77 -4.10 -22.46
CA HIS A 209 10.92 -3.80 -23.87
C HIS A 209 12.27 -3.16 -24.18
N GLN A 210 12.95 -3.74 -25.17
CA GLN A 210 14.10 -3.12 -25.82
C GLN A 210 13.67 -1.87 -26.60
N LEU A 211 14.61 -1.00 -26.97
CA LEU A 211 14.33 0.27 -27.69
C LEU A 211 13.60 0.08 -29.03
N ASN A 212 13.69 -1.11 -29.64
CA ASN A 212 12.96 -1.48 -30.85
C ASN A 212 11.51 -1.95 -30.57
N GLY A 213 11.06 -1.93 -29.31
CA GLY A 213 9.74 -2.40 -28.89
C GLY A 213 9.62 -3.92 -28.71
N VAL A 214 10.69 -4.70 -28.87
CA VAL A 214 10.65 -6.15 -28.63
C VAL A 214 10.80 -6.44 -27.13
N PRO A 215 9.85 -7.13 -26.49
CA PRO A 215 9.96 -7.50 -25.07
C PRO A 215 11.06 -8.54 -24.87
N ILE A 216 11.88 -8.37 -23.82
CA ILE A 216 12.81 -9.42 -23.37
C ILE A 216 12.05 -10.52 -22.63
N GLN A 217 11.04 -10.13 -21.85
CA GLN A 217 10.23 -11.04 -21.06
C GLN A 217 8.93 -11.39 -21.81
N PRO A 218 8.78 -12.61 -22.36
CA PRO A 218 7.47 -13.07 -22.82
C PRO A 218 6.53 -13.28 -21.62
N VAL A 219 5.23 -13.46 -21.87
CA VAL A 219 4.26 -13.77 -20.81
C VAL A 219 4.72 -15.03 -20.09
N TYR A 220 4.98 -14.90 -18.79
CA TYR A 220 5.57 -15.97 -17.99
C TYR A 220 4.88 -16.09 -16.64
N ASN A 221 4.39 -17.29 -16.33
CA ASN A 221 3.69 -17.63 -15.09
C ASN A 221 4.43 -18.73 -14.30
N GLY A 222 5.76 -18.77 -14.38
CA GLY A 222 6.56 -19.84 -13.79
C GLY A 222 7.14 -19.58 -12.41
N HIS A 223 6.84 -18.44 -11.80
CA HIS A 223 7.19 -18.13 -10.42
C HIS A 223 5.92 -18.05 -9.59
N GLU A 224 6.01 -18.43 -8.32
CA GLU A 224 4.90 -18.34 -7.37
C GLU A 224 4.51 -16.89 -7.05
N GLU A 225 3.29 -16.68 -6.54
CA GLU A 225 2.71 -15.37 -6.24
C GLU A 225 3.42 -14.59 -5.13
N THR A 226 4.35 -15.20 -4.40
CA THR A 226 5.21 -14.55 -3.40
C THR A 226 6.58 -14.14 -3.96
N TYR A 227 6.87 -14.50 -5.21
CA TYR A 227 8.13 -14.19 -5.86
C TYR A 227 8.17 -12.75 -6.36
N ALA A 228 9.28 -12.08 -6.09
CA ALA A 228 9.66 -10.83 -6.73
C ALA A 228 11.17 -10.73 -6.85
N ASP A 229 11.66 -10.34 -8.02
CA ASP A 229 13.07 -10.02 -8.24
C ASP A 229 13.24 -8.55 -8.62
N TYR A 230 14.50 -8.10 -8.71
CA TYR A 230 14.86 -6.70 -9.03
C TYR A 230 14.21 -6.16 -10.30
N SER A 231 13.81 -7.04 -11.23
CA SER A 231 13.27 -6.66 -12.53
C SER A 231 11.76 -6.47 -12.52
N HIS A 232 11.06 -6.84 -11.45
CA HIS A 232 9.63 -6.57 -11.30
C HIS A 232 9.35 -5.06 -11.27
N GLY A 233 8.31 -4.68 -12.00
CA GLY A 233 7.76 -3.34 -12.06
C GLY A 233 6.25 -3.39 -11.85
N VAL A 234 5.77 -2.60 -10.89
CA VAL A 234 4.34 -2.40 -10.64
C VAL A 234 3.92 -1.09 -11.28
N ARG A 235 2.97 -1.15 -12.21
CA ARG A 235 2.42 0.01 -12.88
C ARG A 235 0.93 0.10 -12.58
N LEU A 236 0.52 1.14 -11.89
CA LEU A 236 -0.87 1.35 -11.52
C LEU A 236 -1.64 1.97 -12.68
N VAL A 237 -2.72 1.32 -13.09
CA VAL A 237 -3.70 1.84 -14.06
C VAL A 237 -5.00 2.09 -13.31
N LEU A 238 -5.61 3.27 -13.41
CA LEU A 238 -6.91 3.50 -12.78
C LEU A 238 -7.94 2.49 -13.30
N ASP A 239 -8.75 1.94 -12.39
CA ASP A 239 -9.85 1.07 -12.78
C ASP A 239 -10.92 1.86 -13.54
N SER A 240 -11.06 3.17 -13.28
CA SER A 240 -11.93 4.04 -14.10
C SER A 240 -11.34 4.25 -15.50
N ILE A 241 -12.10 3.83 -16.52
CA ILE A 241 -11.75 3.92 -17.93
C ILE A 241 -12.90 4.55 -18.72
N ILE A 242 -12.60 5.27 -19.80
CA ILE A 242 -13.63 5.81 -20.70
C ILE A 242 -13.65 4.96 -21.97
N VAL A 243 -14.80 4.37 -22.32
CA VAL A 243 -14.96 3.53 -23.52
C VAL A 243 -16.03 4.16 -24.42
N ASN A 244 -15.66 4.54 -25.65
CA ASN A 244 -16.53 5.28 -26.58
C ASN A 244 -17.19 6.52 -25.94
N GLY A 245 -16.45 7.24 -25.09
CA GLY A 245 -16.96 8.41 -24.36
C GLY A 245 -17.79 8.08 -23.12
N VAL A 246 -18.03 6.80 -22.80
CA VAL A 246 -18.82 6.38 -21.63
C VAL A 246 -17.89 5.85 -20.52
N PRO A 247 -17.99 6.35 -19.28
CA PRO A 247 -17.27 5.78 -18.14
C PRO A 247 -17.62 4.30 -17.90
N LYS A 248 -16.61 3.47 -17.72
CA LYS A 248 -16.68 2.06 -17.32
C LYS A 248 -15.57 1.77 -16.30
N THR A 249 -15.59 0.57 -15.73
CA THR A 249 -14.41 0.03 -15.07
C THR A 249 -13.57 -0.82 -16.03
N ALA A 250 -12.28 -0.95 -15.76
CA ALA A 250 -11.39 -1.81 -16.52
C ALA A 250 -11.80 -3.28 -16.31
N VAL A 251 -12.29 -3.63 -15.12
CA VAL A 251 -12.92 -4.93 -14.85
C VAL A 251 -14.10 -5.19 -15.79
N GLN A 252 -15.02 -4.23 -15.95
CA GLN A 252 -16.16 -4.35 -16.87
C GLN A 252 -15.70 -4.49 -18.32
N LEU A 253 -14.68 -3.73 -18.74
CA LEU A 253 -14.15 -3.81 -20.10
C LEU A 253 -13.46 -5.15 -20.38
N LEU A 254 -12.71 -5.68 -19.42
CA LEU A 254 -12.03 -6.98 -19.54
C LEU A 254 -13.02 -8.15 -19.56
N ALA A 255 -14.20 -8.01 -18.95
CA ALA A 255 -15.26 -9.01 -18.99
C ALA A 255 -16.13 -8.94 -20.28
N ASP A 256 -16.06 -7.84 -21.04
CA ASP A 256 -16.85 -7.64 -22.26
C ASP A 256 -16.30 -8.51 -23.41
N PRO A 257 -17.09 -9.44 -23.99
CA PRO A 257 -16.61 -10.39 -25.00
C PRO A 257 -16.19 -9.74 -26.32
N VAL A 258 -16.59 -8.50 -26.57
CA VAL A 258 -16.26 -7.77 -27.81
C VAL A 258 -15.22 -6.71 -27.51
N LEU A 259 -15.50 -5.83 -26.55
CA LEU A 259 -14.70 -4.63 -26.30
C LEU A 259 -13.40 -4.91 -25.53
N CYS A 260 -13.25 -6.07 -24.87
CA CYS A 260 -11.99 -6.44 -24.21
C CYS A 260 -10.78 -6.37 -25.15
N GLN A 261 -10.97 -6.56 -26.45
CA GLN A 261 -9.93 -6.47 -27.48
C GLN A 261 -9.22 -5.10 -27.52
N LEU A 262 -9.83 -4.04 -26.98
CA LEU A 262 -9.18 -2.74 -26.82
C LEU A 262 -7.97 -2.82 -25.88
N ILE A 263 -8.01 -3.69 -24.87
CA ILE A 263 -7.03 -3.75 -23.79
C ILE A 263 -6.58 -5.18 -23.42
N SER A 264 -6.97 -6.21 -24.16
CA SER A 264 -6.55 -7.60 -23.93
C SER A 264 -6.28 -8.32 -25.25
N ASP A 265 -5.20 -9.09 -25.29
CA ASP A 265 -4.89 -10.01 -26.40
C ASP A 265 -5.34 -11.45 -26.08
N GLU A 266 -5.85 -11.70 -24.86
CA GLU A 266 -6.28 -13.01 -24.39
C GLU A 266 -7.80 -13.22 -24.54
N GLY A 267 -8.50 -12.23 -25.14
CA GLY A 267 -9.95 -12.12 -25.04
C GLY A 267 -10.38 -11.68 -23.64
N THR A 268 -11.50 -12.20 -23.17
CA THR A 268 -12.05 -11.83 -21.86
C THR A 268 -11.15 -12.28 -20.71
N ILE A 269 -11.00 -11.43 -19.70
CA ILE A 269 -10.36 -11.77 -18.42
C ILE A 269 -11.40 -11.53 -17.31
N LEU A 270 -12.05 -12.60 -16.87
CA LEU A 270 -13.15 -12.52 -15.89
C LEU A 270 -12.68 -12.37 -14.44
N LYS A 271 -11.42 -12.69 -14.17
CA LYS A 271 -10.79 -12.52 -12.85
C LYS A 271 -9.54 -11.64 -13.00
N PRO A 272 -9.72 -10.33 -13.24
CA PRO A 272 -8.61 -9.43 -13.51
C PRO A 272 -7.90 -8.96 -12.24
N TYR A 273 -7.56 -9.91 -11.36
CA TYR A 273 -6.93 -9.65 -10.07
C TYR A 273 -6.09 -10.85 -9.65
N TYR A 274 -5.11 -10.60 -8.78
CA TYR A 274 -4.47 -11.67 -8.01
C TYR A 274 -5.31 -11.97 -6.77
N THR A 275 -5.50 -13.25 -6.44
CA THR A 275 -6.19 -13.60 -5.20
C THR A 275 -5.29 -13.25 -4.03
N VAL A 276 -5.55 -12.11 -3.41
CA VAL A 276 -5.10 -11.88 -2.03
C VAL A 276 -5.90 -12.87 -1.20
N ALA A 277 -5.25 -13.86 -0.60
CA ALA A 277 -5.93 -14.84 0.26
C ALA A 277 -6.81 -14.08 1.27
N GLY A 278 -8.06 -14.56 1.42
CA GLY A 278 -9.14 -13.83 2.07
C GLY A 278 -8.73 -13.24 3.41
N ASN A 279 -9.04 -11.94 3.57
CA ASN A 279 -8.79 -11.08 4.72
C ASN A 279 -7.30 -10.77 4.97
N VAL A 280 -6.92 -9.51 4.66
CA VAL A 280 -5.78 -8.88 5.34
C VAL A 280 -5.97 -9.10 6.84
N THR A 281 -4.92 -9.52 7.55
CA THR A 281 -4.95 -9.60 9.01
C THR A 281 -5.45 -8.27 9.55
N PRO A 282 -6.63 -8.21 10.19
CA PRO A 282 -7.26 -6.95 10.55
C PRO A 282 -6.37 -6.21 11.56
N THR A 283 -6.22 -4.90 11.37
CA THR A 283 -5.56 -4.05 12.36
C THR A 283 -6.29 -4.18 13.69
N PRO A 284 -5.58 -4.39 14.83
CA PRO A 284 -6.20 -4.38 16.14
C PRO A 284 -6.91 -3.04 16.38
N LYS A 285 -8.22 -3.12 16.59
CA LYS A 285 -9.09 -1.97 16.90
C LYS A 285 -9.58 -1.97 18.33
N SER A 286 -9.79 -3.16 18.90
CA SER A 286 -10.20 -3.33 20.28
C SER A 286 -9.02 -3.85 21.09
N PHE A 287 -8.51 -3.02 21.99
CA PHE A 287 -7.50 -3.39 22.99
C PHE A 287 -7.41 -2.34 24.11
N GLY A 288 -6.85 -2.76 25.24
CA GLY A 288 -6.60 -1.93 26.41
C GLY A 288 -5.21 -2.13 26.99
N VAL A 289 -4.65 -1.07 27.59
CA VAL A 289 -3.43 -1.12 28.39
C VAL A 289 -3.79 -0.70 29.81
N ILE A 290 -3.84 -1.68 30.71
CA ILE A 290 -4.31 -1.52 32.08
C ILE A 290 -3.21 -1.83 33.10
N TRP A 291 -3.43 -1.36 34.33
CA TRP A 291 -2.53 -1.61 35.45
C TRP A 291 -2.62 -3.07 35.91
N ASP A 292 -1.48 -3.65 36.25
CA ASP A 292 -1.36 -5.00 36.81
C ASP A 292 -0.67 -4.98 38.17
N SER A 293 0.47 -4.30 38.27
CA SER A 293 1.20 -4.10 39.53
C SER A 293 2.03 -2.81 39.51
N PRO A 294 2.72 -2.44 40.60
CA PRO A 294 3.61 -1.28 40.61
C PRO A 294 4.72 -1.30 39.54
N THR A 295 5.07 -2.46 38.99
CA THR A 295 6.14 -2.60 38.00
C THR A 295 5.70 -3.37 36.74
N SER A 296 4.40 -3.51 36.52
CA SER A 296 3.87 -4.19 35.35
C SER A 296 2.57 -3.56 34.83
N LEU A 297 2.37 -3.70 33.52
CA LEU A 297 1.12 -3.38 32.84
C LEU A 297 0.60 -4.63 32.13
N LYS A 298 -0.72 -4.73 32.02
CA LYS A 298 -1.39 -5.79 31.27
C LYS A 298 -2.01 -5.21 29.99
N ILE A 299 -1.77 -5.88 28.88
CA ILE A 299 -2.42 -5.59 27.60
C ILE A 299 -3.56 -6.59 27.44
N LEU A 300 -4.75 -6.10 27.09
CA LEU A 300 -5.95 -6.90 26.86
C LEU A 300 -6.39 -6.78 25.40
N THR A 301 -6.77 -7.90 24.80
CA THR A 301 -7.38 -8.01 23.47
C THR A 301 -8.62 -8.91 23.53
N PRO A 302 -9.57 -8.79 22.59
CA PRO A 302 -10.72 -9.68 22.52
C PRO A 302 -10.31 -11.13 22.32
N THR A 303 -10.93 -12.03 23.08
CA THR A 303 -10.87 -13.47 22.81
C THR A 303 -11.60 -13.77 21.52
N LEU A 304 -10.83 -14.08 20.47
CA LEU A 304 -11.39 -14.44 19.18
C LEU A 304 -11.79 -15.92 19.19
N MET A 305 -13.01 -16.23 18.76
CA MET A 305 -13.55 -17.60 18.69
C MET A 305 -12.90 -18.49 17.60
N SER A 306 -11.74 -18.09 17.09
CA SER A 306 -10.96 -18.88 16.15
C SER A 306 -9.49 -18.59 16.40
N GLY A 307 -8.72 -19.61 16.80
CA GLY A 307 -7.27 -19.53 17.08
C GLY A 307 -6.41 -19.27 15.84
N THR A 308 -6.83 -18.35 14.99
CA THR A 308 -6.19 -17.95 13.72
C THR A 308 -5.53 -16.58 13.82
N LEU A 309 -5.65 -15.88 14.94
CA LEU A 309 -5.06 -14.55 15.18
C LEU A 309 -4.26 -14.53 16.48
N SER A 310 -2.99 -14.15 16.41
CA SER A 310 -2.18 -13.73 17.55
C SER A 310 -1.88 -12.23 17.45
N TYR A 311 -1.41 -11.64 18.54
CA TYR A 311 -1.02 -10.25 18.65
C TYR A 311 0.42 -10.17 19.13
N LYS A 312 1.09 -9.09 18.76
CA LYS A 312 2.39 -8.72 19.31
C LYS A 312 2.39 -7.26 19.69
N ALA A 313 2.88 -6.95 20.88
CA ALA A 313 2.93 -5.60 21.39
C ALA A 313 4.34 -5.01 21.28
N PHE A 314 4.37 -3.72 20.96
CA PHE A 314 5.57 -2.93 20.81
C PHE A 314 5.46 -1.76 21.77
N TRP A 315 6.49 -1.50 22.58
CA TRP A 315 6.44 -0.40 23.55
C TRP A 315 7.65 0.53 23.48
N GLY A 316 7.46 1.73 24.01
CA GLY A 316 8.46 2.78 24.13
C GLY A 316 8.05 3.83 25.18
N THR A 317 8.89 4.86 25.35
CA THR A 317 8.71 5.88 26.41
C THR A 317 8.29 7.25 25.87
N ASP A 318 8.25 7.45 24.55
CA ASP A 318 7.92 8.74 23.93
C ASP A 318 6.66 8.73 23.05
N GLY A 319 6.12 7.53 22.76
CA GLY A 319 4.97 7.30 21.89
C GLY A 319 5.24 7.51 20.39
N LEU A 320 6.51 7.59 19.99
CA LEU A 320 6.96 7.75 18.60
C LEU A 320 7.85 6.59 18.17
N LEU A 321 8.82 6.23 19.01
CA LEU A 321 9.72 5.12 18.79
C LEU A 321 9.23 3.91 19.58
N PHE A 322 9.18 2.76 18.92
CA PHE A 322 8.69 1.53 19.49
C PHE A 322 9.65 0.40 19.16
N HIS A 323 9.91 -0.45 20.14
CA HIS A 323 10.73 -1.64 19.97
C HIS A 323 9.84 -2.87 19.94
N ASP A 324 10.31 -3.94 19.31
CA ASP A 324 9.68 -5.25 19.47
C ASP A 324 9.92 -5.71 20.91
N SER A 325 8.85 -5.98 21.67
CA SER A 325 8.94 -5.96 23.13
C SER A 325 8.23 -7.08 23.87
N THR A 326 7.39 -7.85 23.20
CA THR A 326 6.67 -8.98 23.83
C THR A 326 6.74 -10.22 22.97
N ASP A 327 6.49 -11.38 23.57
CA ASP A 327 6.11 -12.57 22.81
C ASP A 327 4.73 -12.39 22.15
N GLU A 328 4.37 -13.30 21.24
CA GLU A 328 3.03 -13.36 20.69
C GLU A 328 2.01 -13.80 21.74
N PHE A 329 0.82 -13.21 21.74
CA PHE A 329 -0.27 -13.51 22.67
C PHE A 329 -1.63 -13.48 21.97
N ILE A 330 -2.70 -13.96 22.61
CA ILE A 330 -4.05 -14.01 22.01
C ILE A 330 -5.02 -13.09 22.76
N ASP A 331 -5.12 -13.27 24.08
CA ASP A 331 -6.10 -12.56 24.91
C ASP A 331 -5.46 -11.50 25.80
N GLU A 332 -4.33 -11.84 26.41
CA GLU A 332 -3.61 -10.93 27.28
C GLU A 332 -2.11 -11.23 27.33
N ILE A 333 -1.35 -10.20 27.70
CA ILE A 333 0.06 -10.34 28.07
C ILE A 333 0.42 -9.34 29.17
N ILE A 334 1.29 -9.75 30.10
CA ILE A 334 1.84 -8.88 31.14
C ILE A 334 3.23 -8.43 30.72
N VAL A 335 3.43 -7.12 30.70
CA VAL A 335 4.73 -6.48 30.46
C VAL A 335 5.31 -6.08 31.81
N SER A 336 6.30 -6.84 32.27
CA SER A 336 6.92 -6.71 33.60
C SER A 336 8.24 -5.92 33.57
N GLY A 337 8.75 -5.55 34.75
CA GLY A 337 10.04 -4.86 34.89
C GLY A 337 9.98 -3.39 34.45
N LEU A 338 8.78 -2.82 34.39
CA LEU A 338 8.56 -1.43 34.07
C LEU A 338 8.88 -0.56 35.29
N GLN A 339 9.44 0.62 35.04
CA GLN A 339 9.70 1.60 36.08
C GLN A 339 8.37 2.13 36.65
N THR A 340 8.19 2.03 37.96
CA THR A 340 7.06 2.63 38.67
C THR A 340 7.04 4.16 38.46
N ASP A 341 5.84 4.72 38.38
CA ASP A 341 5.60 6.15 38.19
C ASP A 341 6.25 6.69 36.92
N SER A 342 6.07 5.98 35.81
CA SER A 342 6.55 6.37 34.47
C SER A 342 5.50 6.05 33.40
N VAL A 343 5.48 6.83 32.31
CA VAL A 343 4.53 6.64 31.20
C VAL A 343 5.15 5.72 30.14
N PHE A 344 4.43 4.66 29.79
CA PHE A 344 4.79 3.76 28.71
C PHE A 344 3.72 3.77 27.62
N PHE A 345 4.17 3.75 26.37
CA PHE A 345 3.33 3.80 25.18
C PHE A 345 3.37 2.46 24.46
N PHE A 346 2.23 2.01 23.95
CA PHE A 346 2.06 0.72 23.32
C PHE A 346 1.31 0.84 22.00
N LYS A 347 1.68 -0.01 21.04
CA LYS A 347 0.88 -0.31 19.84
C LYS A 347 0.99 -1.80 19.53
N LEU A 348 -0.03 -2.35 18.90
CA LEU A 348 -0.13 -3.76 18.57
C LEU A 348 -0.09 -3.96 17.06
N ARG A 349 0.32 -5.16 16.64
CA ARG A 349 -0.05 -5.72 15.35
C ARG A 349 -0.66 -7.09 15.59
N ALA A 350 -1.63 -7.46 14.78
CA ALA A 350 -2.14 -8.81 14.71
C ALA A 350 -1.31 -9.63 13.70
N GLN A 351 -1.33 -10.94 13.87
CA GLN A 351 -0.69 -11.92 13.01
C GLN A 351 -1.67 -13.07 12.77
N SER A 352 -1.79 -13.50 11.53
CA SER A 352 -2.55 -14.69 11.17
C SER A 352 -1.76 -15.54 10.17
N SER A 353 -2.35 -16.62 9.67
CA SER A 353 -1.85 -17.32 8.47
C SER A 353 -1.68 -16.40 7.26
N ASN A 354 -2.29 -15.21 7.28
CA ASN A 354 -2.28 -14.23 6.20
C ASN A 354 -1.21 -13.13 6.39
N GLY A 355 -0.34 -13.25 7.39
CA GLY A 355 0.73 -12.29 7.68
C GLY A 355 0.39 -11.30 8.79
N TYR A 356 1.15 -10.19 8.86
CA TYR A 356 0.95 -9.15 9.87
C TYR A 356 -0.07 -8.10 9.43
N SER A 357 -0.85 -7.58 10.38
CA SER A 357 -1.68 -6.39 10.16
C SER A 357 -0.82 -5.12 10.11
N LEU A 358 -1.43 -4.00 9.69
CA LEU A 358 -0.91 -2.67 10.08
C LEU A 358 -0.91 -2.52 11.61
N PHE A 359 -0.11 -1.60 12.13
CA PHE A 359 -0.14 -1.25 13.54
C PHE A 359 -1.48 -0.63 13.96
N SER A 360 -1.90 -0.91 15.19
CA SER A 360 -2.97 -0.18 15.87
C SER A 360 -2.59 1.29 16.10
N GLU A 361 -3.55 2.06 16.60
CA GLU A 361 -3.24 3.31 17.29
C GLU A 361 -2.34 3.10 18.52
N VAL A 362 -1.89 4.21 19.09
CA VAL A 362 -1.07 4.22 20.30
C VAL A 362 -1.96 4.40 21.52
N LEU A 363 -1.77 3.53 22.51
CA LEU A 363 -2.27 3.68 23.88
C LEU A 363 -1.10 3.89 24.85
N ALA A 364 -1.40 4.30 26.08
CA ALA A 364 -0.40 4.48 27.13
C ALA A 364 -0.96 4.17 28.53
N ALA A 365 -0.08 3.80 29.45
CA ALA A 365 -0.45 3.65 30.85
C ALA A 365 0.76 3.87 31.77
N THR A 366 0.49 3.98 33.06
CA THR A 366 1.51 4.16 34.10
C THR A 366 1.46 3.02 35.12
N PRO A 367 2.56 2.25 35.31
CA PRO A 367 2.72 1.43 36.50
C PRO A 367 2.77 2.35 37.72
N SER A 368 1.99 2.06 38.77
CA SER A 368 1.90 2.89 39.97
C SER A 368 1.71 2.06 41.22
N SER A 369 2.04 2.61 42.39
CA SER A 369 1.92 1.91 43.69
C SER A 369 0.52 1.39 44.01
N SER A 370 -0.51 1.99 43.41
CA SER A 370 -1.91 1.58 43.50
C SER A 370 -2.57 1.64 42.12
N ALA A 371 -3.71 0.97 41.97
CA ALA A 371 -4.47 0.93 40.73
C ALA A 371 -4.95 2.35 40.32
N PRO A 372 -4.65 2.80 39.09
CA PRO A 372 -5.10 4.09 38.55
C PRO A 372 -6.62 4.26 38.61
N GLN A 373 -7.06 5.49 38.91
CA GLN A 373 -8.47 5.88 38.94
C GLN A 373 -8.92 6.63 37.68
N VAL A 374 -7.98 6.90 36.76
CA VAL A 374 -8.20 7.58 35.48
C VAL A 374 -8.14 6.56 34.35
N LEU A 375 -9.15 6.59 33.48
CA LEU A 375 -9.14 5.90 32.20
C LEU A 375 -9.21 6.91 31.06
N ILE A 376 -8.26 6.83 30.12
CA ILE A 376 -8.31 7.60 28.89
C ILE A 376 -8.83 6.69 27.77
N VAL A 377 -9.92 7.08 27.12
CA VAL A 377 -10.53 6.35 26.01
C VAL A 377 -10.20 7.06 24.71
N ASN A 378 -9.51 6.39 23.79
CA ASN A 378 -9.36 6.92 22.45
C ASN A 378 -10.59 6.57 21.61
N GLY A 379 -11.43 7.55 21.30
CA GLY A 379 -12.59 7.42 20.42
C GLY A 379 -12.45 8.18 19.11
N PHE A 380 -11.25 8.67 18.78
CA PHE A 380 -11.02 9.38 17.53
C PHE A 380 -10.80 8.39 16.38
N ASP A 381 -11.88 7.75 15.94
CA ASP A 381 -11.82 6.65 14.96
C ASP A 381 -11.75 7.14 13.50
N ARG A 382 -12.06 8.42 13.27
CA ARG A 382 -12.14 8.99 11.93
C ARG A 382 -10.75 9.13 11.30
N GLY A 383 -10.58 8.51 10.13
CA GLY A 383 -9.45 8.75 9.24
C GLY A 383 -9.55 10.14 8.61
N SER A 384 -8.93 11.14 9.23
CA SER A 384 -8.86 12.51 8.73
C SER A 384 -7.41 12.97 8.67
N SER A 385 -7.11 14.02 7.89
CA SER A 385 -5.75 14.55 7.71
C SER A 385 -5.10 15.06 9.01
N GLY A 386 -5.87 15.24 10.08
CA GLY A 386 -5.39 15.65 11.41
C GLY A 386 -5.21 14.49 12.41
N ASN A 387 -5.68 13.27 12.09
CA ASN A 387 -5.59 12.16 13.05
C ASN A 387 -4.20 11.50 13.01
N THR A 388 -3.38 11.76 14.02
CA THR A 388 -2.03 11.18 14.14
C THR A 388 -2.01 9.81 14.83
N TYR A 389 -3.17 9.28 15.25
CA TYR A 389 -3.34 8.01 15.97
C TYR A 389 -2.49 7.88 17.25
N ASN A 390 -2.04 9.00 17.81
CA ASN A 390 -1.20 9.03 19.01
C ASN A 390 -1.50 10.21 19.95
N PHE A 391 -2.74 10.71 19.93
CA PHE A 391 -3.19 11.81 20.81
C PHE A 391 -3.08 11.47 22.30
N ILE A 392 -3.05 10.18 22.65
CA ILE A 392 -2.74 9.71 24.02
C ILE A 392 -1.44 10.31 24.57
N ARG A 393 -0.48 10.68 23.70
CA ARG A 393 0.76 11.36 24.09
C ARG A 393 0.51 12.72 24.73
N GLN A 394 -0.53 13.43 24.32
CA GLN A 394 -0.89 14.73 24.88
C GLN A 394 -1.70 14.54 26.16
N HIS A 395 -2.77 13.75 26.08
CA HIS A 395 -3.69 13.50 27.21
C HIS A 395 -3.00 12.79 28.38
N GLY A 396 -2.30 11.69 28.11
CA GLY A 396 -1.59 10.93 29.14
C GLY A 396 -0.48 11.74 29.83
N LYS A 397 0.26 12.55 29.07
CA LYS A 397 1.27 13.46 29.66
C LYS A 397 0.63 14.52 30.54
N ALA A 398 -0.52 15.08 30.14
CA ALA A 398 -1.22 16.09 30.93
C ALA A 398 -1.68 15.51 32.28
N PHE A 399 -2.30 14.31 32.29
CA PHE A 399 -2.67 13.64 33.55
C PHE A 399 -1.46 13.33 34.42
N PHE A 400 -0.41 12.74 33.84
CA PHE A 400 0.80 12.38 34.57
C PHE A 400 1.50 13.60 35.19
N GLN A 401 1.61 14.71 34.46
CA GLN A 401 2.17 15.97 34.95
C GLN A 401 1.35 16.60 36.09
N ASN A 402 0.07 16.27 36.20
CA ASN A 402 -0.82 16.70 37.27
C ASN A 402 -0.94 15.65 38.40
N GLY A 403 -0.05 14.66 38.44
CA GLY A 403 0.06 13.70 39.54
C GLY A 403 -0.92 12.53 39.47
N TYR A 404 -1.55 12.30 38.32
CA TYR A 404 -2.44 11.16 38.11
C TYR A 404 -1.73 10.01 37.39
N SER A 405 -1.83 8.80 37.94
CA SER A 405 -1.64 7.58 37.19
C SER A 405 -2.88 7.29 36.34
N PHE A 406 -2.72 6.64 35.20
CA PHE A 406 -3.81 6.35 34.27
C PHE A 406 -3.64 5.02 33.54
N CYS A 407 -4.76 4.48 33.08
CA CYS A 407 -4.85 3.45 32.06
C CYS A 407 -5.42 4.04 30.76
N SER A 408 -5.30 3.33 29.65
CA SER A 408 -6.02 3.73 28.45
C SER A 408 -6.53 2.57 27.63
N VAL A 409 -7.57 2.84 26.85
CA VAL A 409 -8.29 1.88 26.03
C VAL A 409 -8.73 2.53 24.72
N THR A 410 -8.98 1.69 23.73
CA THR A 410 -9.75 2.06 22.54
C THR A 410 -11.24 2.18 22.88
N ASN A 411 -11.98 2.94 22.09
CA ASN A 411 -13.44 3.02 22.22
C ASN A 411 -14.08 1.64 22.04
N GLU A 412 -13.61 0.86 21.09
CA GLU A 412 -14.03 -0.52 20.84
C GLU A 412 -13.81 -1.43 22.05
N ALA A 413 -12.72 -1.25 22.82
CA ALA A 413 -12.50 -2.04 24.03
C ALA A 413 -13.55 -1.78 25.14
N ILE A 414 -14.15 -0.59 25.18
CA ILE A 414 -15.31 -0.32 26.04
C ILE A 414 -16.56 -0.99 25.49
N LEU A 415 -16.82 -0.86 24.18
CA LEU A 415 -17.99 -1.44 23.52
C LEU A 415 -18.01 -2.97 23.57
N ASP A 416 -16.84 -3.59 23.46
CA ASP A 416 -16.63 -5.04 23.53
C ASP A 416 -16.62 -5.56 24.97
N GLY A 417 -16.66 -4.67 25.97
CA GLY A 417 -16.67 -5.04 27.39
C GLY A 417 -15.33 -5.56 27.92
N LEU A 418 -14.21 -5.31 27.23
CA LEU A 418 -12.87 -5.66 27.71
C LEU A 418 -12.50 -4.90 28.98
N VAL A 419 -12.92 -3.64 29.06
CA VAL A 419 -12.70 -2.77 30.21
C VAL A 419 -14.01 -2.03 30.50
N SER A 420 -14.43 -2.02 31.76
CA SER A 420 -15.61 -1.28 32.19
C SER A 420 -15.24 0.13 32.67
N LEU A 421 -15.96 1.14 32.17
CA LEU A 421 -15.86 2.52 32.67
C LEU A 421 -16.14 2.61 34.19
N SER A 422 -16.99 1.72 34.73
CA SER A 422 -17.36 1.73 36.15
C SER A 422 -16.20 1.40 37.09
N ASN A 423 -15.08 0.89 36.57
CA ASN A 423 -13.90 0.56 37.36
C ASN A 423 -13.03 1.80 37.66
N TYR A 424 -13.36 2.94 37.06
CA TYR A 424 -12.58 4.16 37.13
C TYR A 424 -13.43 5.32 37.64
N SER A 425 -12.80 6.25 38.37
CA SER A 425 -13.46 7.44 38.91
C SER A 425 -13.52 8.59 37.89
N ILE A 426 -12.60 8.59 36.92
CA ILE A 426 -12.47 9.63 35.89
C ILE A 426 -12.30 8.96 34.53
N ALA A 427 -13.08 9.42 33.53
CA ALA A 427 -12.93 9.01 32.13
C ALA A 427 -12.64 10.25 31.26
N ASP A 428 -11.61 10.16 30.43
CA ASP A 428 -11.23 11.19 29.44
C ASP A 428 -11.38 10.62 28.03
N TYR A 429 -12.28 11.18 27.23
CA TYR A 429 -12.55 10.73 25.86
C TYR A 429 -11.85 11.62 24.84
N ILE A 430 -10.93 11.04 24.07
CA ILE A 430 -10.29 11.69 22.93
C ILE A 430 -11.20 11.52 21.71
N LEU A 431 -11.90 12.59 21.30
CA LEU A 431 -12.88 12.55 20.20
C LEU A 431 -12.40 13.22 18.90
N GLY A 432 -11.37 14.08 18.97
CA GLY A 432 -10.85 14.81 17.82
C GLY A 432 -11.84 15.84 17.23
N ASP A 433 -11.69 16.14 15.94
CA ASP A 433 -12.56 17.08 15.21
C ASP A 433 -13.92 16.43 14.87
N GLU A 434 -14.85 16.47 15.83
CA GLU A 434 -16.25 16.16 15.58
C GLU A 434 -16.96 17.37 14.94
N SER A 435 -17.22 17.30 13.63
CA SER A 435 -18.15 18.23 12.99
C SER A 435 -19.57 17.70 13.12
N THR A 436 -20.46 18.50 13.70
CA THR A 436 -21.92 18.27 13.69
C THR A 436 -22.62 18.92 12.48
N ALA A 437 -21.88 19.31 11.43
CA ALA A 437 -22.48 19.88 10.23
C ALA A 437 -23.00 18.79 9.27
N ASN A 438 -24.33 18.72 9.19
CA ASN A 438 -25.13 17.98 8.19
C ASN A 438 -24.77 18.31 6.74
#